data_AF-A0A645GBM4-F1
#
_entry.id   AF-A0A645GBM4-F1
#
_cell.length_a   1.000
_cell.length_b   1.000
_cell.length_c   1.000
_cell.angle_alpha   90.00
_cell.angle_beta   90.00
_cell.angle_gamma   90.00
#
_symmetry.space_group_name_H-M   'P 1'
#
loop_
_entity.id
_entity.type
_entity.pdbx_description
1 polymer ?
#
loop_
_entity_poly.entity_id
_entity_poly.type
_entity_poly.pdbx_seq_one_letter_code
_entity_poly.pdbx_strand_id
1 'polypeptide(L)'
;MAPPKWDYAELPYRSYLLGGIMANALTGTVLYSSAFLMELKLGFLFVLFSFVPIWMAFANLLPKGQNDGAVLREVSQSLLARKLLFQQLEMAQLIEGKVPFADLPDTYFESINDAQYQKTFLIDYFFMVAYARALDGLEFEEADSLLQAFSANRPVEESVYWPVYMLESLFCDVLFGRLADAEEKYIQIQAQPLLKRHWFGNRRIRASYAFFCLVDVEATKKLLEQEQAAAMDPTPETDANIELRLYRWLKSYFEN
;
A
#
# COMPACT_ATOMS: atom_id res chain seq x y z
N MET A 1 0.84 8.17 -19.28
CA MET A 1 1.57 7.92 -20.54
C MET A 1 1.99 6.46 -20.49
N ALA A 2 1.59 5.60 -21.42
CA ALA A 2 1.99 4.18 -21.39
C ALA A 2 3.51 4.06 -21.30
N PRO A 3 4.04 3.14 -20.46
CA PRO A 3 5.45 3.03 -20.23
C PRO A 3 6.11 2.49 -21.51
N PRO A 4 7.23 3.07 -21.95
CA PRO A 4 7.80 2.71 -23.23
C PRO A 4 8.62 1.42 -23.12
N LYS A 5 8.65 0.61 -24.20
CA LYS A 5 9.37 -0.69 -24.32
C LYS A 5 10.90 -0.54 -24.37
N TRP A 6 11.52 0.01 -23.33
CA TRP A 6 12.98 0.14 -23.23
C TRP A 6 13.55 -1.02 -22.40
N ASP A 7 14.84 -1.33 -22.58
CA ASP A 7 15.55 -2.13 -21.59
C ASP A 7 15.55 -1.35 -20.27
N TYR A 8 15.01 -1.94 -19.20
CA TYR A 8 14.97 -1.36 -17.86
C TYR A 8 16.36 -0.91 -17.35
N ALA A 9 17.45 -1.43 -17.92
CA ALA A 9 18.80 -0.97 -17.65
C ALA A 9 19.05 0.49 -18.07
N GLU A 10 18.41 0.95 -19.15
CA GLU A 10 18.65 2.23 -19.81
C GLU A 10 17.71 3.35 -19.36
N LEU A 11 16.62 3.01 -18.66
CA LEU A 11 15.64 3.99 -18.21
C LEU A 11 16.21 4.92 -17.12
N PRO A 12 15.93 6.24 -17.18
CA PRO A 12 16.54 7.22 -16.29
C PRO A 12 15.85 7.25 -14.91
N TYR A 13 16.09 6.21 -14.10
CA TYR A 13 15.50 6.05 -12.77
C TYR A 13 15.88 7.19 -11.80
N ARG A 14 17.08 7.79 -11.97
CA ARG A 14 17.55 8.87 -11.09
C ARG A 14 16.70 10.13 -11.21
N SER A 15 16.38 10.56 -12.43
CA SER A 15 15.53 11.75 -12.63
C SER A 15 14.11 11.51 -12.15
N TYR A 16 13.61 10.28 -12.29
CA TYR A 16 12.31 9.89 -11.78
C TYR A 16 12.25 10.02 -10.24
N LEU A 17 13.17 9.36 -9.53
CA LEU A 17 13.18 9.34 -8.06
C LEU A 17 13.60 10.68 -7.45
N LEU A 18 14.47 11.45 -8.11
CA LEU A 18 14.91 12.75 -7.62
C LEU A 18 13.93 13.89 -7.94
N GLY A 19 12.90 13.66 -8.76
CA GLY A 19 11.98 14.71 -9.20
C GLY A 19 11.30 15.42 -8.03
N GLY A 20 10.74 14.67 -7.07
CA GLY A 20 10.12 15.23 -5.87
C GLY A 20 11.11 15.97 -4.97
N ILE A 21 12.32 15.43 -4.81
CA ILE A 21 13.39 16.05 -4.03
C ILE A 21 13.82 17.38 -4.67
N MET A 22 14.02 17.40 -5.99
CA MET A 22 14.40 18.60 -6.74
C MET A 22 13.29 19.66 -6.73
N ALA A 23 12.03 19.27 -6.90
CA ALA A 23 10.90 20.19 -6.85
C ALA A 23 10.76 20.86 -5.48
N ASN A 24 10.92 20.10 -4.41
CA ASN A 24 10.90 20.61 -3.04
C ASN A 24 12.10 21.53 -2.75
N ALA A 25 13.31 21.13 -3.14
CA ALA A 25 14.51 21.95 -2.98
C ALA A 25 14.41 23.28 -3.76
N LEU A 26 13.93 23.22 -5.00
CA LEU A 26 13.72 24.40 -5.84
C LEU A 26 12.65 25.32 -5.24
N THR A 27 11.51 24.78 -4.83
CA THR A 27 10.42 25.55 -4.22
C THR A 27 10.90 26.27 -2.96
N GLY A 28 11.61 25.55 -2.08
CA GLY A 28 12.20 26.13 -0.88
C GLY A 28 13.20 27.23 -1.17
N THR A 29 14.10 27.01 -2.15
CA THR A 29 15.09 28.00 -2.56
C THR A 29 14.42 29.24 -3.16
N VAL A 30 13.43 29.07 -4.02
CA VAL A 30 12.68 30.18 -4.62
C VAL A 30 11.96 30.99 -3.56
N LEU A 31 11.28 30.36 -2.60
CA LEU A 31 10.62 31.06 -1.49
C LEU A 31 11.62 31.83 -0.64
N TYR A 32 12.74 31.19 -0.27
CA TYR A 32 13.78 31.82 0.53
C TYR A 32 14.42 33.01 -0.19
N SER A 33 14.80 32.84 -1.46
CA SER A 33 15.40 33.92 -2.27
C SER A 33 14.42 35.06 -2.55
N SER A 34 13.14 34.75 -2.80
CA SER A 34 12.11 35.77 -3.05
C SER A 34 11.82 36.62 -1.82
N ALA A 35 12.07 36.11 -0.61
CA ALA A 35 11.85 36.86 0.63
C ALA A 35 12.65 38.18 0.68
N PHE A 36 13.84 38.21 0.08
CA PHE A 36 14.70 39.40 0.05
C PHE A 36 14.22 40.49 -0.92
N LEU A 37 13.24 40.18 -1.77
CA LEU A 37 12.60 41.13 -2.69
C LEU A 37 11.30 41.72 -2.14
N MET A 38 10.85 41.24 -0.98
CA MET A 38 9.56 41.58 -0.39
C MET A 38 9.70 42.55 0.80
N GLU A 39 8.60 43.21 1.15
CA GLU A 39 8.52 43.98 2.40
C GLU A 39 8.75 43.07 3.61
N LEU A 40 9.34 43.61 4.69
CA LEU A 40 9.82 42.84 5.84
C LEU A 40 8.83 41.81 6.39
N LYS A 41 7.54 42.19 6.54
CA LYS A 41 6.50 41.29 7.07
C LYS A 41 6.22 40.11 6.12
N LEU A 42 6.16 40.38 4.81
CA LEU A 42 5.89 39.38 3.79
C LEU A 42 7.12 38.50 3.54
N GLY A 43 8.31 39.10 3.52
CA GLY A 43 9.59 38.40 3.44
C GLY A 43 9.76 37.41 4.60
N PHE A 44 9.41 37.80 5.83
CA PHE A 44 9.42 36.89 6.98
C PHE A 44 8.54 35.65 6.76
N LEU A 45 7.33 35.82 6.22
CA LEU A 45 6.44 34.68 5.92
C LEU A 45 7.03 33.76 4.84
N PHE A 46 7.67 34.33 3.81
CA PHE A 46 8.31 33.55 2.75
C PHE A 46 9.48 32.72 3.28
N VAL A 47 10.30 33.27 4.17
CA VAL A 47 11.35 32.51 4.86
C VAL A 47 10.71 31.39 5.69
N LEU A 48 9.66 31.67 6.47
CA LEU A 48 8.99 30.66 7.27
C LEU A 48 8.46 29.50 6.40
N PHE A 49 7.80 29.82 5.28
CA PHE A 49 7.26 28.82 4.37
C PHE A 49 8.32 28.08 3.56
N SER A 50 9.51 28.65 3.38
CA SER A 50 10.61 27.95 2.71
C SER A 50 11.11 26.72 3.49
N PHE A 51 10.96 26.70 4.81
CA PHE A 51 11.44 25.59 5.64
C PHE A 51 10.70 24.28 5.37
N VAL A 52 9.40 24.33 5.08
CA VAL A 52 8.58 23.13 4.83
C VAL A 52 9.09 22.33 3.62
N PRO A 53 9.20 22.89 2.41
CA PRO A 53 9.69 22.14 1.25
C PRO A 53 11.19 21.78 1.38
N ILE A 54 12.03 22.61 2.03
CA ILE A 54 13.43 22.22 2.31
C ILE A 54 13.48 20.98 3.21
N TRP A 55 12.69 20.97 4.28
CA TRP A 55 12.58 19.82 5.17
C TRP A 55 12.10 18.57 4.42
N MET A 56 11.05 18.71 3.58
CA MET A 56 10.55 17.60 2.75
C MET A 56 11.62 17.05 1.80
N ALA A 57 12.43 17.91 1.18
CA ALA A 57 13.54 17.48 0.32
C ALA A 57 14.55 16.63 1.09
N PHE A 58 14.94 17.05 2.30
CA PHE A 58 15.85 16.27 3.15
C PHE A 58 15.20 14.97 3.65
N ALA A 59 13.94 15.00 4.05
CA ALA A 59 13.21 13.84 4.53
C ALA A 59 13.08 12.74 3.45
N ASN A 60 12.86 13.13 2.19
CA ASN A 60 12.79 12.18 1.07
C ASN A 60 14.16 11.69 0.61
N LEU A 61 15.21 12.52 0.73
CA LEU A 61 16.56 12.17 0.28
C LEU A 61 17.28 11.20 1.24
N LEU A 62 17.07 11.35 2.55
CA LEU A 62 17.75 10.51 3.54
C LEU A 62 17.13 9.10 3.55
N PRO A 63 17.90 8.02 3.32
CA PRO A 63 17.35 6.66 3.23
C PRO A 63 16.89 6.16 4.62
N LYS A 64 15.65 6.44 4.98
CA LYS A 64 15.00 5.99 6.22
C LYS A 64 13.63 5.40 5.87
N GLY A 65 13.39 4.15 6.28
CA GLY A 65 12.22 3.40 5.82
C GLY A 65 12.27 3.19 4.30
N GLN A 66 11.10 3.04 3.67
CA GLN A 66 10.98 2.95 2.21
C GLN A 66 10.57 4.31 1.62
N ASN A 67 11.53 5.22 1.48
CA ASN A 67 11.35 6.52 0.83
C ASN A 67 12.20 6.64 -0.45
N ASP A 68 12.06 7.75 -1.19
CA ASP A 68 12.75 7.98 -2.46
C ASP A 68 14.27 7.74 -2.38
N GLY A 69 14.91 8.18 -1.29
CA GLY A 69 16.34 7.96 -1.03
C GLY A 69 16.72 6.50 -0.81
N ALA A 70 15.90 5.74 -0.08
CA ALA A 70 16.09 4.31 0.11
C ALA A 70 15.91 3.53 -1.20
N VAL A 71 14.86 3.85 -1.97
CA VAL A 71 14.62 3.28 -3.30
C VAL A 71 15.78 3.60 -4.22
N LEU A 72 16.23 4.86 -4.26
CA LEU A 72 17.35 5.29 -5.09
C LEU A 72 18.64 4.52 -4.77
N ARG A 73 18.94 4.33 -3.49
CA ARG A 73 20.08 3.53 -3.04
C ARG A 73 19.98 2.09 -3.55
N GLU A 74 18.84 1.46 -3.35
CA GLU A 74 18.57 0.07 -3.74
C GLU A 74 18.73 -0.15 -5.26
N VAL A 75 18.02 0.64 -6.07
CA VAL A 75 18.04 0.50 -7.55
C VAL A 75 19.34 0.97 -8.19
N SER A 76 20.17 1.72 -7.46
CA SER A 76 21.53 2.06 -7.88
C SER A 76 22.49 0.88 -7.77
N GLN A 77 22.20 -0.08 -6.89
CA GLN A 77 23.06 -1.22 -6.57
C GLN A 77 22.58 -2.52 -7.23
N SER A 78 21.31 -2.61 -7.62
CA SER A 78 20.71 -3.82 -8.18
C SER A 78 19.91 -3.54 -9.46
N LEU A 79 20.29 -4.20 -10.55
CA LEU A 79 19.52 -4.18 -11.80
C LEU A 79 18.13 -4.84 -11.61
N LEU A 80 18.05 -5.87 -10.77
CA LEU A 80 16.78 -6.53 -10.45
C LEU A 80 15.83 -5.57 -9.73
N ALA A 81 16.33 -4.84 -8.73
CA ALA A 81 15.55 -3.81 -8.05
C ALA A 81 15.10 -2.70 -9.02
N ARG A 82 15.97 -2.31 -9.97
CA ARG A 82 15.59 -1.34 -11.01
C ARG A 82 14.46 -1.85 -11.90
N LYS A 83 14.50 -3.13 -12.31
CA LYS A 83 13.42 -3.76 -13.08
C LYS A 83 12.10 -3.73 -12.30
N LEU A 84 12.13 -4.13 -11.03
CA LEU A 84 10.94 -4.09 -10.18
C LEU A 84 10.39 -2.67 -10.04
N LEU A 85 11.24 -1.67 -9.79
CA LEU A 85 10.79 -0.28 -9.70
C LEU A 85 9.97 0.12 -10.92
N PHE A 86 10.47 -0.12 -12.12
CA PHE A 86 9.71 0.26 -13.31
C PHE A 86 8.44 -0.56 -13.46
N GLN A 87 8.48 -1.88 -13.26
CA GLN A 87 7.28 -2.72 -13.27
C GLN A 87 6.21 -2.24 -12.28
N GLN A 88 6.61 -1.78 -11.09
CA GLN A 88 5.68 -1.16 -10.13
C GLN A 88 5.02 0.08 -10.72
N LEU A 89 5.77 0.93 -11.43
CA LEU A 89 5.21 2.13 -12.08
C LEU A 89 4.26 1.79 -13.23
N GLU A 90 4.59 0.77 -14.03
CA GLU A 90 3.70 0.28 -15.09
C GLU A 90 2.39 -0.23 -14.49
N MET A 91 2.49 -1.04 -13.44
CA MET A 91 1.34 -1.60 -12.73
C MET A 91 0.52 -0.51 -12.04
N ALA A 92 1.16 0.42 -11.34
CA ALA A 92 0.50 1.56 -10.71
C ALA A 92 -0.27 2.38 -11.73
N GLN A 93 0.28 2.60 -12.94
CA GLN A 93 -0.42 3.29 -14.00
C GLN A 93 -1.66 2.53 -14.49
N LEU A 94 -1.61 1.19 -14.57
CA LEU A 94 -2.79 0.38 -14.93
C LEU A 94 -3.87 0.51 -13.85
N ILE A 95 -3.49 0.43 -12.57
CA ILE A 95 -4.40 0.56 -11.42
C ILE A 95 -5.02 1.96 -11.37
N GLU A 96 -4.22 3.03 -11.54
CA GLU A 96 -4.73 4.41 -11.66
C GLU A 96 -5.65 4.57 -12.86
N GLY A 97 -5.37 3.84 -13.95
CA GLY A 97 -6.21 3.73 -15.15
C GLY A 97 -7.49 2.93 -14.94
N LYS A 98 -7.76 2.44 -13.72
CA LYS A 98 -8.92 1.61 -13.36
C LYS A 98 -8.98 0.28 -14.11
N VAL A 99 -7.81 -0.30 -14.42
CA VAL A 99 -7.73 -1.68 -14.89
C VAL A 99 -8.02 -2.59 -13.70
N PRO A 100 -8.99 -3.51 -13.80
CA PRO A 100 -9.27 -4.49 -12.75
C PRO A 100 -8.03 -5.31 -12.39
N PHE A 101 -7.89 -5.69 -11.12
CA PHE A 101 -6.74 -6.48 -10.66
C PHE A 101 -6.66 -7.85 -11.36
N ALA A 102 -7.81 -8.46 -11.66
CA ALA A 102 -7.90 -9.70 -12.41
C ALA A 102 -7.28 -9.61 -13.82
N ASP A 103 -7.33 -8.43 -14.43
CA ASP A 103 -6.84 -8.15 -15.79
C ASP A 103 -5.36 -7.72 -15.83
N LEU A 104 -4.70 -7.62 -14.67
CA LEU A 104 -3.27 -7.35 -14.62
C LEU A 104 -2.48 -8.53 -15.22
N PRO A 105 -1.53 -8.29 -16.14
CA PRO A 105 -0.72 -9.34 -16.75
C PRO A 105 0.02 -10.22 -15.74
N ASP A 106 -0.09 -11.55 -15.91
CA ASP A 106 0.58 -12.55 -15.07
C ASP A 106 2.11 -12.36 -15.00
N THR A 107 2.70 -11.83 -16.07
CA THR A 107 4.13 -11.56 -16.19
C THR A 107 4.66 -10.63 -15.09
N TYR A 108 3.81 -9.79 -14.50
CA TYR A 108 4.23 -8.94 -13.38
C TYR A 108 4.41 -9.71 -12.07
N PHE A 109 3.77 -10.86 -11.92
CA PHE A 109 3.78 -11.64 -10.68
C PHE A 109 4.81 -12.78 -10.71
N GLU A 110 5.43 -13.05 -11.87
CA GLU A 110 6.50 -14.06 -12.00
C GLU A 110 7.65 -13.83 -11.02
N SER A 111 7.99 -12.57 -10.71
CA SER A 111 9.09 -12.21 -9.81
C SER A 111 8.86 -12.61 -8.34
N ILE A 112 7.62 -12.88 -7.94
CA ILE A 112 7.28 -13.29 -6.56
C ILE A 112 7.94 -14.63 -6.21
N ASN A 113 8.06 -15.51 -7.20
CA ASN A 113 8.61 -16.86 -7.04
C ASN A 113 10.14 -16.93 -7.25
N ASP A 114 10.79 -15.81 -7.59
CA ASP A 114 12.22 -15.77 -7.84
C ASP A 114 12.99 -15.28 -6.60
N ALA A 115 13.79 -16.17 -6.02
CA ALA A 115 14.62 -15.92 -4.84
C ALA A 115 15.61 -14.75 -4.99
N GLN A 116 15.97 -14.35 -6.21
CA GLN A 116 16.83 -13.18 -6.43
C GLN A 116 16.09 -11.87 -6.16
N TYR A 117 14.81 -11.80 -6.53
CA TYR A 117 13.96 -10.63 -6.33
C TYR A 117 13.47 -10.51 -4.89
N GLN A 118 13.34 -11.63 -4.16
CA GLN A 118 12.92 -11.63 -2.75
C GLN A 118 13.89 -10.89 -1.80
N LYS A 119 15.11 -10.59 -2.24
CA LYS A 119 16.11 -9.85 -1.45
C LYS A 119 15.86 -8.35 -1.37
N THR A 120 15.01 -7.80 -2.24
CA THR A 120 14.76 -6.35 -2.30
C THR A 120 13.38 -6.03 -1.75
N PHE A 121 13.26 -4.92 -1.00
CA PHE A 121 11.98 -4.49 -0.43
C PHE A 121 10.95 -4.06 -1.47
N LEU A 122 11.38 -3.83 -2.72
CA LEU A 122 10.46 -3.51 -3.81
C LEU A 122 9.54 -4.69 -4.16
N ILE A 123 9.89 -5.92 -3.78
CA ILE A 123 9.00 -7.06 -4.01
C ILE A 123 7.70 -6.97 -3.19
N ASP A 124 7.72 -6.25 -2.06
CA ASP A 124 6.59 -6.12 -1.14
C ASP A 124 5.31 -5.62 -1.87
N TYR A 125 5.46 -4.66 -2.80
CA TYR A 125 4.34 -4.15 -3.60
C TYR A 125 3.66 -5.24 -4.42
N PHE A 126 4.44 -6.14 -5.02
CA PHE A 126 3.92 -7.20 -5.89
C PHE A 126 3.12 -8.23 -5.07
N PHE A 127 3.59 -8.55 -3.85
CA PHE A 127 2.80 -9.38 -2.93
C PHE A 127 1.45 -8.75 -2.61
N MET A 128 1.41 -7.44 -2.34
CA MET A 128 0.16 -6.76 -1.99
C MET A 128 -0.80 -6.67 -3.18
N VAL A 129 -0.29 -6.45 -4.39
CA VAL A 129 -1.15 -6.41 -5.59
C VAL A 129 -1.62 -7.82 -5.97
N ALA A 130 -0.77 -8.84 -5.88
CA ALA A 130 -1.18 -10.23 -6.08
C ALA A 130 -2.25 -10.65 -5.07
N TYR A 131 -2.08 -10.24 -3.80
CA TYR A 131 -3.06 -10.47 -2.75
C TYR A 131 -4.42 -9.83 -3.09
N ALA A 132 -4.42 -8.56 -3.50
CA ALA A 132 -5.65 -7.86 -3.91
C ALA A 132 -6.32 -8.56 -5.11
N ARG A 133 -5.54 -9.04 -6.08
CA ARG A 133 -6.03 -9.82 -7.22
C ARG A 133 -6.71 -11.12 -6.77
N ALA A 134 -6.08 -11.89 -5.89
CA ALA A 134 -6.67 -13.12 -5.34
C ALA A 134 -7.98 -12.83 -4.58
N LEU A 135 -8.04 -11.74 -3.80
CA LEU A 135 -9.26 -11.32 -3.12
C LEU A 135 -10.40 -10.95 -4.08
N ASP A 136 -10.13 -10.30 -5.21
CA ASP A 136 -11.15 -9.99 -6.23
C ASP A 136 -11.79 -11.28 -6.80
N GLY A 137 -10.97 -12.31 -6.96
CA GLY A 137 -11.39 -13.66 -7.34
C GLY A 137 -12.09 -14.46 -6.23
N LEU A 138 -12.10 -13.95 -4.98
CA LEU A 138 -12.46 -14.71 -3.77
C LEU A 138 -11.61 -15.99 -3.59
N GLU A 139 -10.37 -15.97 -4.09
CA GLU A 139 -9.40 -17.06 -4.02
C GLU A 139 -8.64 -17.00 -2.69
N PHE A 140 -9.37 -17.26 -1.60
CA PHE A 140 -8.85 -17.03 -0.24
C PHE A 140 -7.62 -17.88 0.12
N GLU A 141 -7.49 -19.09 -0.43
CA GLU A 141 -6.33 -19.95 -0.19
C GLU A 141 -5.06 -19.38 -0.83
N GLU A 142 -5.18 -18.81 -2.03
CA GLU A 142 -4.08 -18.11 -2.69
C GLU A 142 -3.72 -16.83 -1.95
N ALA A 143 -4.73 -16.05 -1.54
CA ALA A 143 -4.55 -14.84 -0.76
C ALA A 143 -3.78 -15.12 0.55
N ASP A 144 -4.14 -16.17 1.28
CA ASP A 144 -3.42 -16.60 2.49
C ASP A 144 -1.98 -17.03 2.20
N SER A 145 -1.79 -17.84 1.14
CA SER A 145 -0.47 -18.31 0.73
C SER A 145 0.48 -17.15 0.38
N LEU A 146 -0.03 -16.11 -0.29
CA LEU A 146 0.73 -14.90 -0.63
C LEU A 146 1.17 -14.13 0.61
N LEU A 147 0.29 -13.98 1.61
CA LEU A 147 0.64 -13.30 2.87
C LEU A 147 1.65 -14.11 3.68
N GLN A 148 1.51 -15.44 3.72
CA GLN A 148 2.48 -16.32 4.36
C GLN A 148 3.86 -16.20 3.71
N ALA A 149 3.93 -16.27 2.38
CA ALA A 149 5.17 -16.09 1.63
C ALA A 149 5.78 -14.71 1.83
N PHE A 150 4.96 -13.65 1.85
CA PHE A 150 5.41 -12.29 2.19
C PHE A 150 6.09 -12.24 3.57
N SER A 151 5.46 -12.83 4.59
CA SER A 151 6.00 -12.85 5.96
C SER A 151 7.27 -13.69 6.13
N ALA A 152 7.44 -14.72 5.29
CA ALA A 152 8.59 -15.62 5.33
C ALA A 152 9.85 -14.98 4.70
N ASN A 153 9.68 -14.02 3.80
CA ASN A 153 10.80 -13.43 3.05
C ASN A 153 11.65 -12.46 3.87
N ARG A 154 11.01 -11.64 4.72
CA ARG A 154 11.69 -10.63 5.55
C ARG A 154 10.83 -10.19 6.73
N PRO A 155 11.41 -9.56 7.77
CA PRO A 155 10.64 -8.98 8.87
C PRO A 155 9.59 -8.00 8.35
N VAL A 156 8.32 -8.30 8.61
CA VAL A 156 7.19 -7.55 8.07
C VAL A 156 7.14 -6.12 8.58
N GLU A 157 7.62 -5.87 9.80
CA GLU A 157 7.65 -4.56 10.46
C GLU A 157 8.54 -3.54 9.75
N GLU A 158 9.48 -4.00 8.92
CA GLU A 158 10.32 -3.13 8.08
C GLU A 158 9.64 -2.75 6.76
N SER A 159 8.51 -3.37 6.44
CA SER A 159 7.72 -3.06 5.26
C SER A 159 6.76 -1.91 5.51
N VAL A 160 6.59 -1.02 4.52
CA VAL A 160 5.52 -0.01 4.58
C VAL A 160 4.13 -0.65 4.56
N TYR A 161 4.04 -1.89 4.09
CA TYR A 161 2.80 -2.66 4.06
C TYR A 161 2.54 -3.42 5.37
N TRP A 162 3.38 -3.26 6.40
CA TRP A 162 3.17 -3.90 7.70
C TRP A 162 1.74 -3.73 8.25
N PRO A 163 1.14 -2.52 8.26
CA PRO A 163 -0.21 -2.37 8.78
C PRO A 163 -1.26 -3.10 7.93
N VAL A 164 -1.07 -3.13 6.60
CA VAL A 164 -1.96 -3.85 5.69
C VAL A 164 -1.85 -5.34 5.94
N TYR A 165 -0.62 -5.88 5.94
CA TYR A 165 -0.34 -7.27 6.23
C TYR A 165 -0.93 -7.73 7.57
N MET A 166 -0.77 -6.96 8.66
CA MET A 166 -1.27 -7.35 9.98
C MET A 166 -2.79 -7.52 9.99
N LEU A 167 -3.50 -6.64 9.31
CA LEU A 167 -4.96 -6.67 9.24
C LEU A 167 -5.45 -7.79 8.31
N GLU A 168 -4.84 -7.91 7.14
CA GLU A 168 -5.25 -8.89 6.14
C GLU A 168 -4.89 -10.33 6.52
N SER A 169 -3.74 -10.53 7.19
CA SER A 169 -3.40 -11.84 7.75
C SER A 169 -4.36 -12.23 8.87
N LEU A 170 -4.80 -11.29 9.71
CA LEU A 170 -5.87 -11.54 10.68
C LEU A 170 -7.16 -11.94 9.96
N PHE A 171 -7.53 -11.29 8.86
CA PHE A 171 -8.70 -11.68 8.07
C PHE A 171 -8.59 -13.13 7.56
N CYS A 172 -7.45 -13.52 7.02
CA CYS A 172 -7.22 -14.91 6.62
C CYS A 172 -7.27 -15.86 7.82
N ASP A 173 -6.67 -15.50 8.97
CA ASP A 173 -6.69 -16.35 10.16
C ASP A 173 -8.10 -16.62 10.67
N VAL A 174 -8.95 -15.59 10.71
CA VAL A 174 -10.36 -15.79 11.12
C VAL A 174 -11.13 -16.64 10.11
N LEU A 175 -10.88 -16.44 8.81
CA LEU A 175 -11.53 -17.19 7.75
C LEU A 175 -11.18 -18.68 7.78
N PHE A 176 -9.91 -19.00 8.03
CA PHE A 176 -9.42 -20.38 8.08
C PHE A 176 -9.50 -21.00 9.48
N GLY A 177 -10.17 -20.34 10.44
CA GLY A 177 -10.39 -20.87 11.78
C GLY A 177 -9.13 -20.95 12.65
N ARG A 178 -8.07 -20.20 12.32
CA ARG A 178 -6.84 -20.06 13.11
C ARG A 178 -7.05 -19.05 14.25
N LEU A 179 -7.99 -19.36 15.14
CA LEU A 179 -8.51 -18.42 16.14
C LEU A 179 -7.44 -17.92 17.13
N ALA A 180 -6.49 -18.77 17.51
CA ALA A 180 -5.40 -18.37 18.41
C ALA A 180 -4.48 -17.32 17.75
N ASP A 181 -4.11 -17.53 16.48
CA ASP A 181 -3.28 -16.59 15.73
C ASP A 181 -4.02 -15.26 15.50
N ALA A 182 -5.33 -15.34 15.22
CA ALA A 182 -6.18 -14.16 15.07
C ALA A 182 -6.30 -13.34 16.37
N GLU A 183 -6.47 -14.00 17.52
CA GLU A 183 -6.53 -13.33 18.83
C GLU A 183 -5.21 -12.64 19.16
N GLU A 184 -4.08 -13.31 18.92
CA GLU A 184 -2.76 -12.71 19.13
C GLU A 184 -2.57 -11.46 18.27
N LYS A 185 -2.85 -11.56 16.96
CA LYS A 185 -2.77 -10.41 16.04
C LYS A 185 -3.72 -9.29 16.45
N TYR A 186 -4.93 -9.62 16.90
CA TYR A 186 -5.88 -8.62 17.40
C TYR A 186 -5.32 -7.85 18.60
N ILE A 187 -4.72 -8.54 19.57
CA ILE A 187 -4.07 -7.90 20.73
C ILE A 187 -2.95 -6.95 20.27
N GLN A 188 -2.09 -7.39 19.36
CA GLN A 188 -1.02 -6.57 18.81
C GLN A 188 -1.57 -5.32 18.10
N ILE A 189 -2.62 -5.49 17.29
CA ILE A 189 -3.31 -4.40 16.59
C ILE A 189 -3.87 -3.37 17.58
N GLN A 190 -4.49 -3.82 18.69
CA GLN A 190 -5.04 -2.91 19.69
C GLN A 190 -3.96 -2.18 20.51
N ALA A 191 -2.80 -2.80 20.70
CA ALA A 191 -1.68 -2.25 21.46
C ALA A 191 -0.87 -1.19 20.67
N GLN A 192 -0.78 -1.34 19.34
CA GLN A 192 0.03 -0.47 18.49
C GLN A 192 -0.81 0.68 17.89
N PRO A 193 -0.50 1.96 18.16
CA PRO A 193 -1.30 3.09 17.68
C PRO A 193 -1.48 3.15 16.16
N LEU A 194 -0.43 2.80 15.40
CA LEU A 194 -0.48 2.76 13.94
C LEU A 194 -1.48 1.70 13.46
N LEU A 195 -1.32 0.44 13.91
CA LEU A 195 -2.21 -0.66 13.54
C LEU A 195 -3.65 -0.38 13.97
N LYS A 196 -3.85 0.17 15.17
CA LYS A 196 -5.16 0.56 15.68
C LYS A 196 -5.86 1.59 14.80
N ARG A 197 -5.12 2.55 14.24
CA ARG A 197 -5.67 3.49 13.27
C ARG A 197 -6.17 2.78 12.01
N HIS A 198 -5.38 1.85 11.47
CA HIS A 198 -5.78 1.05 10.32
C HIS A 198 -6.99 0.16 10.63
N TRP A 199 -7.03 -0.46 11.82
CA TRP A 199 -8.15 -1.28 12.29
C TRP A 199 -9.49 -0.54 12.20
N PHE A 200 -9.56 0.69 12.71
CA PHE A 200 -10.81 1.44 12.69
C PHE A 200 -11.29 1.80 11.27
N GLY A 201 -10.37 1.89 10.30
CA GLY A 201 -10.70 2.11 8.89
C GLY A 201 -11.21 0.87 8.15
N ASN A 202 -10.91 -0.34 8.62
CA ASN A 202 -11.19 -1.60 7.91
C ASN A 202 -12.42 -2.32 8.47
N ARG A 203 -13.60 -1.96 7.97
CA ARG A 203 -14.88 -2.49 8.46
C ARG A 203 -15.09 -3.97 8.13
N ARG A 204 -14.74 -4.44 6.93
CA ARG A 204 -14.80 -5.86 6.54
C ARG A 204 -14.07 -6.77 7.52
N ILE A 205 -12.83 -6.42 7.84
CA ILE A 205 -11.96 -7.22 8.71
C ILE A 205 -12.54 -7.25 10.13
N ARG A 206 -13.04 -6.10 10.61
CA ARG A 206 -13.76 -6.00 11.90
C ARG A 206 -15.02 -6.85 11.93
N ALA A 207 -15.81 -6.82 10.86
CA ALA A 207 -17.03 -7.61 10.71
C ALA A 207 -16.69 -9.11 10.70
N SER A 208 -15.64 -9.50 9.99
CA SER A 208 -15.16 -10.88 9.92
C SER A 208 -14.69 -11.37 11.29
N TYR A 209 -13.91 -10.56 12.01
CA TYR A 209 -13.47 -10.89 13.37
C TYR A 209 -14.65 -11.01 14.34
N ALA A 210 -15.61 -10.07 14.30
CA ALA A 210 -16.81 -10.12 15.12
C ALA A 210 -17.63 -11.41 14.84
N PHE A 211 -17.75 -11.79 13.57
CA PHE A 211 -18.51 -12.97 13.19
C PHE A 211 -17.81 -14.27 13.54
N PHE A 212 -16.58 -14.47 13.08
CA PHE A 212 -15.89 -15.75 13.17
C PHE A 212 -15.22 -15.99 14.53
N CYS A 213 -14.71 -14.94 15.19
CA CYS A 213 -14.05 -15.09 16.50
C CYS A 213 -14.99 -14.83 17.67
N LEU A 214 -15.79 -13.74 17.60
CA LEU A 214 -16.65 -13.35 18.72
C LEU A 214 -18.05 -13.96 18.66
N VAL A 215 -18.43 -14.53 17.50
CA VAL A 215 -19.77 -15.07 17.25
C VAL A 215 -20.86 -14.00 17.49
N ASP A 216 -20.53 -12.74 17.21
CA ASP A 216 -21.39 -11.57 17.42
C ASP A 216 -22.05 -11.15 16.10
N VAL A 217 -23.19 -11.76 15.81
CA VAL A 217 -23.98 -11.51 14.59
C VAL A 217 -24.54 -10.09 14.55
N GLU A 218 -24.92 -9.51 15.68
CA GLU A 218 -25.51 -8.16 15.73
C GLU A 218 -24.46 -7.10 15.44
N ALA A 219 -23.29 -7.19 16.08
CA ALA A 219 -22.17 -6.30 15.78
C ALA A 219 -21.71 -6.45 14.33
N THR A 220 -21.72 -7.67 13.78
CA THR A 220 -21.38 -7.92 12.39
C THR A 220 -22.35 -7.20 11.45
N LYS A 221 -23.67 -7.38 11.61
CA LYS A 221 -24.69 -6.71 10.78
C LYS A 221 -24.55 -5.19 10.84
N LYS A 222 -24.37 -4.64 12.03
CA LYS A 222 -24.17 -3.20 12.22
C LYS A 222 -22.96 -2.65 11.46
N LEU A 223 -21.87 -3.41 11.39
CA LEU A 223 -20.67 -3.01 10.64
C LEU A 223 -20.91 -3.05 9.13
N LEU A 224 -21.67 -4.04 8.64
CA LEU A 224 -21.97 -4.25 7.23
C LEU A 224 -23.02 -3.28 6.65
N GLU A 225 -24.05 -2.92 7.43
CA GLU A 225 -25.13 -2.03 6.97
C GLU A 225 -24.66 -0.59 6.68
N GLN A 226 -23.63 -0.13 7.39
CA GLN A 226 -23.05 1.20 7.21
C GLN A 226 -22.26 1.35 5.89
N GLU A 227 -21.98 0.26 5.17
CA GLU A 227 -21.27 0.23 3.89
C GLU A 227 -22.20 0.51 2.71
N GLN A 228 -23.41 -0.07 2.75
CA GLN A 228 -24.38 0.03 1.65
C GLN A 228 -24.79 1.48 1.36
N ALA A 229 -24.81 2.33 2.39
CA ALA A 229 -25.10 3.76 2.24
C ALA A 229 -23.96 4.55 1.56
N ALA A 230 -22.72 4.05 1.59
CA ALA A 230 -21.55 4.69 0.99
C ALA A 230 -21.23 4.18 -0.42
N ALA A 231 -21.65 2.96 -0.77
CA ALA A 231 -21.34 2.29 -2.03
C ALA A 231 -22.37 2.53 -3.18
N MET A 232 -23.31 3.48 -3.02
CA MET A 232 -24.34 3.78 -4.04
C MET A 232 -23.87 4.69 -5.19
N ASP A 233 -22.56 4.95 -5.34
CA ASP A 233 -22.03 5.68 -6.49
C ASP A 233 -21.38 4.72 -7.51
N PRO A 234 -22.01 4.45 -8.66
CA PRO A 234 -21.56 3.43 -9.60
C PRO A 234 -20.46 4.02 -10.49
N THR A 235 -19.20 3.88 -10.07
CA THR A 235 -18.07 4.10 -10.97
C THR A 235 -17.22 2.84 -11.12
N PRO A 236 -16.55 2.64 -12.27
CA PRO A 236 -15.91 1.37 -12.58
C PRO A 236 -14.70 1.12 -11.69
N GLU A 237 -14.78 0.01 -10.96
CA GLU A 237 -13.77 -1.04 -10.75
C GLU A 237 -12.31 -0.61 -10.55
N THR A 238 -11.87 -0.59 -9.28
CA THR A 238 -10.50 -0.99 -8.92
C THR A 238 -10.43 -1.48 -7.47
N ASP A 239 -10.71 -0.67 -6.44
CA ASP A 239 -10.68 -1.12 -5.02
C ASP A 239 -12.06 -1.20 -4.36
N ALA A 240 -12.94 -0.24 -4.64
CA ALA A 240 -14.27 -0.15 -4.04
C ALA A 240 -15.16 -1.36 -4.37
N ASN A 241 -14.88 -2.06 -5.48
CA ASN A 241 -15.63 -3.24 -5.90
C ASN A 241 -15.12 -4.54 -5.25
N ILE A 242 -13.81 -4.67 -4.96
CA ILE A 242 -13.27 -5.82 -4.21
C ILE A 242 -13.88 -5.82 -2.82
N GLU A 243 -13.79 -4.70 -2.11
CA GLU A 243 -14.38 -4.57 -0.79
C GLU A 243 -15.89 -4.84 -0.85
N LEU A 244 -16.63 -4.26 -1.79
CA LEU A 244 -18.06 -4.55 -1.96
C LEU A 244 -18.36 -6.04 -2.21
N ARG A 245 -17.54 -6.72 -3.02
CA ARG A 245 -17.67 -8.16 -3.28
C ARG A 245 -17.42 -8.98 -2.02
N LEU A 246 -16.36 -8.66 -1.27
CA LEU A 246 -16.06 -9.30 0.00
C LEU A 246 -17.15 -9.03 1.04
N TYR A 247 -17.72 -7.83 1.07
CA TYR A 247 -18.87 -7.53 1.92
C TYR A 247 -20.09 -8.36 1.55
N ARG A 248 -20.42 -8.47 0.26
CA ARG A 248 -21.52 -9.32 -0.21
C ARG A 248 -21.27 -10.79 0.14
N TRP A 249 -20.05 -11.27 -0.06
CA TRP A 249 -19.63 -12.61 0.33
C TRP A 249 -19.84 -12.84 1.83
N LEU A 250 -19.37 -11.92 2.70
CA LEU A 250 -19.57 -12.05 4.14
C LEU A 250 -21.05 -11.91 4.53
N LYS A 251 -21.81 -11.05 3.84
CA LYS A 251 -23.24 -10.86 4.09
C LYS A 251 -24.07 -12.11 3.77
N SER A 252 -23.64 -12.91 2.80
CA SER A 252 -24.33 -14.14 2.38
C SER A 252 -24.49 -15.17 3.50
N TYR A 253 -23.66 -15.11 4.55
CA TYR A 253 -23.79 -15.94 5.74
C TYR A 253 -25.03 -15.59 6.60
N PHE A 254 -25.63 -14.41 6.41
CA PHE A 254 -26.75 -13.90 7.22
C PHE A 254 -28.08 -13.79 6.46
N GLU A 255 -28.07 -13.97 5.14
CA GLU A 255 -29.24 -13.79 4.27
C GLU A 255 -29.94 -15.12 3.90
N ASN A 256 -29.66 -16.20 4.64
CA ASN A 256 -30.39 -17.47 4.57
C ASN A 256 -31.41 -17.61 5.71
#